data_AF-A0A401UFR2-F1
#
_entry.id   AF-A0A401UFR2-F1
#
_cell.length_a   1.000
_cell.length_b   1.000
_cell.length_c   1.000
_cell.angle_alpha   90.00
_cell.angle_beta   90.00
_cell.angle_gamma   90.00
#
_symmetry.space_group_name_H-M   'P 1'
#
loop_
_entity.id
_entity.type
_entity.pdbx_description
1 polymer ?
#
loop_
_entity_poly.entity_id
_entity_poly.type
_entity_poly.pdbx_seq_one_letter_code
_entity_poly.pdbx_strand_id
1 'polypeptide(L)'
;MIIMNKRYAIGFLVLLVIIVGCYNLIQGILKTSNSVSSEYGEKFNPERASKGIPLIEEDWSVQELKNNYIIWGNDSPFLTTVKPIHYYKESQFLSDRIISERDVFHYETETEMAFRLSCEYSFETDSVVFTFIKYYKESYPPTISFKVNNFFADSIFYNWNINKYYHTGRDVSYAP
;
A
#
# COMPACT_ATOMS: atom_id res chain seq x y z
N MET A 1 -27.31 -16.46 47.82
CA MET A 1 -26.87 -15.06 48.02
C MET A 1 -25.35 -15.04 47.97
N ILE A 2 -24.75 -14.66 46.85
CA ILE A 2 -23.28 -14.64 46.71
C ILE A 2 -22.79 -13.29 47.25
N ILE A 3 -22.14 -13.29 48.41
CA ILE A 3 -21.51 -12.10 48.98
C ILE A 3 -20.17 -11.92 48.25
N MET A 4 -20.19 -11.11 47.19
CA MET A 4 -18.97 -10.80 46.46
C MET A 4 -18.08 -9.90 47.34
N ASN A 5 -16.87 -10.36 47.62
CA ASN A 5 -15.93 -9.63 48.47
C ASN A 5 -15.58 -8.27 47.81
N LYS A 6 -15.71 -7.18 48.58
CA LYS A 6 -15.57 -5.79 48.12
C LYS A 6 -14.27 -5.54 47.34
N ARG A 7 -13.19 -6.27 47.64
CA ARG A 7 -11.93 -6.18 46.90
C ARG A 7 -12.06 -6.64 45.44
N TYR A 8 -12.84 -7.69 45.19
CA TYR A 8 -13.13 -8.16 43.82
C TYR A 8 -14.08 -7.22 43.08
N ALA A 9 -15.02 -6.59 43.77
CA ALA A 9 -15.92 -5.60 43.17
C ALA A 9 -15.14 -4.38 42.64
N ILE A 10 -14.18 -3.87 43.42
CA ILE A 10 -13.31 -2.76 42.99
C ILE A 10 -12.43 -3.19 41.82
N GLY A 11 -11.80 -4.37 41.91
CA GLY A 11 -10.96 -4.89 40.82
C GLY A 11 -11.74 -5.06 39.51
N PHE A 12 -12.96 -5.59 39.58
CA PHE A 12 -13.84 -5.72 38.41
C PHE A 12 -14.20 -4.37 37.79
N LEU A 13 -14.50 -3.36 38.61
CA LEU A 13 -14.86 -2.03 38.13
C LEU A 13 -13.69 -1.33 37.45
N VAL A 14 -12.47 -1.47 37.98
CA VAL A 14 -11.24 -0.97 37.33
C VAL A 14 -11.01 -1.66 35.99
N LEU A 15 -11.15 -2.99 35.92
CA LEU A 15 -11.01 -3.73 34.67
C LEU A 15 -12.03 -3.27 33.62
N LEU A 16 -13.28 -3.03 34.03
CA LEU A 16 -14.34 -2.57 33.12
C LEU A 16 -14.03 -1.17 32.55
N VAL A 17 -13.52 -0.26 33.37
CA VAL A 17 -13.07 1.07 32.91
C VAL A 17 -11.92 0.96 31.90
N ILE A 18 -10.96 0.07 32.14
CA ILE A 18 -9.85 -0.18 31.21
C ILE A 18 -10.39 -0.72 29.88
N ILE A 19 -11.29 -1.72 29.91
CA ILE A 19 -11.87 -2.31 28.70
C ILE A 19 -12.62 -1.25 27.87
N VAL A 20 -13.45 -0.43 28.52
CA VAL A 20 -14.19 0.65 27.84
C VAL A 20 -13.24 1.71 27.29
N GLY A 21 -12.20 2.09 28.03
CA GLY A 21 -11.17 3.01 27.58
C GLY A 21 -10.43 2.50 26.34
N CYS A 22 -10.00 1.24 26.35
CA CYS A 22 -9.36 0.58 25.22
C CYS A 22 -10.29 0.50 24.01
N TYR A 23 -11.57 0.15 24.21
CA TYR A 23 -12.55 0.10 23.13
C TYR A 23 -12.71 1.47 22.44
N ASN A 24 -12.88 2.54 23.22
CA ASN A 24 -13.02 3.89 22.66
C ASN A 24 -11.77 4.35 21.91
N LEU A 25 -10.58 4.01 22.43
CA LEU A 25 -9.31 4.31 21.74
C LEU A 25 -9.23 3.59 20.38
N ILE A 26 -9.56 2.30 20.34
CA ILE A 26 -9.57 1.50 19.10
C ILE A 26 -10.55 2.11 18.08
N GLN A 27 -11.76 2.47 18.51
CA GLN A 27 -12.75 3.10 17.63
C GLN A 27 -12.28 4.46 17.10
N GLY A 28 -11.59 5.26 17.91
CA GLY A 28 -10.99 6.53 17.47
C GLY A 28 -9.93 6.35 16.40
N ILE A 29 -9.06 5.34 16.55
CA ILE A 29 -8.02 4.99 15.57
C ILE A 29 -8.67 4.53 14.26
N LEU A 30 -9.63 3.61 14.31
CA LEU A 30 -10.34 3.11 13.13
C LEU A 30 -11.06 4.23 12.37
N LYS A 31 -11.73 5.14 13.09
CA LYS A 31 -12.41 6.29 12.48
C LYS A 31 -11.43 7.20 11.73
N THR A 32 -10.23 7.41 12.29
CA THR A 32 -9.19 8.25 11.67
C THR A 32 -8.64 7.58 10.41
N SER A 33 -8.36 6.27 10.46
CA SER A 33 -7.90 5.51 9.30
C SER A 33 -8.92 5.53 8.14
N ASN A 34 -10.20 5.34 8.45
CA ASN A 34 -11.27 5.38 7.45
C ASN A 34 -11.44 6.78 6.84
N SER A 35 -11.32 7.85 7.63
CA SER A 35 -11.46 9.20 7.09
C SER A 35 -10.31 9.53 6.14
N VAL A 36 -9.07 9.18 6.50
CA VAL A 36 -7.90 9.39 5.64
C VAL A 36 -8.03 8.59 4.34
N SER A 37 -8.48 7.34 4.42
CA SER A 37 -8.70 6.48 3.24
C SER A 37 -9.74 7.06 2.28
N SER A 38 -10.85 7.58 2.79
CA SER A 38 -11.86 8.23 1.96
C SER A 38 -11.37 9.55 1.36
N GLU A 39 -10.64 10.38 2.12
CA GLU A 39 -10.28 11.75 1.72
C GLU A 39 -9.08 11.79 0.77
N TYR A 40 -8.08 10.93 0.98
CA TYR A 40 -6.81 10.94 0.24
C TYR A 40 -6.57 9.68 -0.60
N GLY A 41 -7.29 8.60 -0.31
CA GLY A 41 -7.26 7.37 -1.10
C GLY A 41 -8.32 7.38 -2.19
N GLU A 42 -9.53 6.98 -1.84
CA GLU A 42 -10.64 6.75 -2.78
C GLU A 42 -11.00 7.98 -3.63
N LYS A 43 -11.00 9.18 -3.02
CA LYS A 43 -11.31 10.45 -3.70
C LYS A 43 -10.45 10.69 -4.96
N PHE A 44 -9.21 10.22 -4.98
CA PHE A 44 -8.28 10.41 -6.08
C PHE A 44 -8.28 9.26 -7.10
N ASN A 45 -8.98 8.15 -6.83
CA ASN A 45 -9.06 7.02 -7.77
C ASN A 45 -9.62 7.39 -9.16
N PRO A 46 -10.62 8.29 -9.32
CA PRO A 46 -11.04 8.74 -10.64
C PRO A 46 -9.93 9.45 -11.43
N GLU A 47 -9.10 10.27 -10.78
CA GLU A 47 -7.95 10.91 -11.41
C GLU A 47 -6.89 9.88 -11.81
N ARG A 48 -6.56 8.93 -10.91
CA ARG A 48 -5.64 7.83 -11.20
C ARG A 48 -6.10 7.00 -12.39
N ALA A 49 -7.38 6.64 -12.44
CA ALA A 49 -7.98 5.91 -13.55
C ALA A 49 -7.82 6.67 -14.88
N SER A 50 -8.06 7.99 -14.89
CA SER A 50 -7.93 8.82 -16.10
C SER A 50 -6.49 8.87 -16.65
N LYS A 51 -5.49 8.60 -15.80
CA LYS A 51 -4.06 8.64 -16.10
C LYS A 51 -3.43 7.25 -16.26
N GLY A 52 -4.20 6.17 -16.13
CA GLY A 52 -3.68 4.80 -16.17
C GLY A 52 -2.80 4.43 -14.98
N ILE A 53 -2.92 5.17 -13.87
CA ILE A 53 -2.20 4.93 -12.61
C ILE A 53 -2.97 3.89 -11.79
N PRO A 54 -2.30 2.93 -11.12
CA PRO A 54 -2.96 1.96 -10.25
C PRO A 54 -3.82 2.65 -9.20
N LEU A 55 -5.00 2.11 -8.94
CA LEU A 55 -5.91 2.62 -7.91
C LEU A 55 -5.41 2.21 -6.51
N ILE A 56 -5.89 2.91 -5.49
CA ILE A 56 -5.87 2.37 -4.12
C ILE A 56 -6.85 1.20 -4.07
N GLU A 57 -6.39 0.03 -3.62
CA GLU A 57 -7.24 -1.16 -3.49
C GLU A 57 -8.22 -0.99 -2.32
N GLU A 58 -9.42 -1.57 -2.43
CA GLU A 58 -10.49 -1.42 -1.43
C GLU A 58 -10.13 -2.01 -0.06
N ASP A 59 -9.22 -3.00 -0.02
CA ASP A 59 -8.76 -3.66 1.19
C ASP A 59 -7.48 -3.05 1.77
N TRP A 60 -6.96 -1.98 1.19
CA TRP A 60 -5.77 -1.29 1.69
C TRP A 60 -6.10 -0.29 2.79
N SER A 61 -5.16 -0.17 3.73
CA SER A 61 -5.23 0.80 4.82
C SER A 61 -4.01 1.73 4.79
N VAL A 62 -4.08 2.80 5.58
CA VAL A 62 -2.97 3.73 5.79
C VAL A 62 -1.92 3.07 6.68
N GLN A 63 -0.76 2.76 6.10
CA GLN A 63 0.39 2.20 6.80
C GLN A 63 1.25 3.29 7.44
N GLU A 64 1.38 4.44 6.78
CA GLU A 64 2.11 5.59 7.29
C GLU A 64 1.47 6.90 6.80
N LEU A 65 1.35 7.88 7.70
CA LEU A 65 0.86 9.22 7.40
C LEU A 65 1.87 10.25 7.92
N LYS A 66 2.46 11.01 7.02
CA LYS A 66 3.30 12.19 7.32
C LYS A 66 2.72 13.43 6.66
N ASN A 67 3.23 14.61 7.03
CA ASN A 67 2.70 15.90 6.58
C ASN A 67 2.56 16.04 5.05
N ASN A 68 3.42 15.35 4.27
CA ASN A 68 3.47 15.47 2.81
C ASN A 68 3.42 14.12 2.08
N TYR A 69 3.23 13.01 2.78
CA TYR A 69 3.06 11.72 2.11
C TYR A 69 2.22 10.73 2.92
N ILE A 70 1.58 9.82 2.19
CA ILE A 70 0.79 8.71 2.73
C ILE A 70 1.26 7.41 2.08
N ILE A 71 1.47 6.38 2.89
CA ILE A 71 1.71 5.02 2.40
C ILE A 71 0.46 4.20 2.62
N TRP A 72 -0.01 3.58 1.55
CA TRP A 72 -1.15 2.69 1.47
C TRP A 72 -0.68 1.28 1.21
N GLY A 73 -1.25 0.29 1.87
CA GLY A 73 -0.91 -1.11 1.62
C GLY A 73 -1.76 -2.06 2.43
N ASN A 74 -1.49 -3.35 2.24
CA ASN A 74 -2.09 -4.40 3.05
C ASN A 74 -1.58 -4.34 4.50
N ASP A 75 -2.43 -4.66 5.46
CA ASP A 75 -2.12 -4.67 6.90
C ASP A 75 -1.03 -5.67 7.31
N SER A 76 -0.69 -6.64 6.45
CA SER A 76 0.36 -7.62 6.73
C SER A 76 1.75 -7.05 6.41
N PRO A 77 2.63 -6.86 7.40
CA PRO A 77 4.02 -6.50 7.14
C PRO A 77 4.82 -7.65 6.54
N PHE A 78 4.25 -8.87 6.53
CA PHE A 78 4.88 -10.07 6.00
C PHE A 78 4.18 -10.52 4.73
N LEU A 79 4.97 -10.68 3.68
CA LEU A 79 4.52 -11.29 2.44
C LEU A 79 4.58 -12.80 2.61
N THR A 80 3.40 -13.41 2.72
CA THR A 80 3.26 -14.87 2.81
C THR A 80 2.94 -15.50 1.45
N THR A 81 3.12 -14.73 0.38
CA THR A 81 2.72 -15.12 -0.98
C THR A 81 3.92 -15.11 -1.91
N VAL A 82 4.06 -16.20 -2.67
CA VAL A 82 4.93 -16.27 -3.84
C VAL A 82 4.26 -15.70 -5.08
N LYS A 83 3.00 -15.27 -5.01
CA LYS A 83 2.33 -14.62 -6.14
C LYS A 83 2.75 -13.16 -6.23
N PRO A 84 2.95 -12.62 -7.44
CA PRO A 84 3.11 -11.18 -7.62
C PRO A 84 1.93 -10.41 -7.03
N ILE A 85 2.22 -9.31 -6.35
CA ILE A 85 1.23 -8.44 -5.74
C ILE A 85 1.55 -6.98 -5.99
N HIS A 86 0.51 -6.14 -5.92
CA HIS A 86 0.68 -4.73 -5.64
C HIS A 86 0.96 -4.61 -4.14
N TYR A 87 2.16 -4.18 -3.75
CA TYR A 87 2.63 -4.28 -2.38
C TYR A 87 2.21 -3.07 -1.55
N TYR A 88 2.53 -1.88 -2.04
CA TYR A 88 2.10 -0.62 -1.46
C TYR A 88 2.12 0.48 -2.51
N LYS A 89 1.41 1.57 -2.20
CA LYS A 89 1.52 2.85 -2.90
C LYS A 89 1.95 3.92 -1.92
N GLU A 90 2.89 4.76 -2.34
CA GLU A 90 3.18 6.02 -1.67
C GLU A 90 2.60 7.17 -2.50
N SER A 91 1.81 8.03 -1.87
CA SER A 91 1.30 9.26 -2.48
C SER A 91 1.94 10.46 -1.80
N GLN A 92 2.56 11.35 -2.56
CA GLN A 92 3.11 12.61 -2.06
C GLN A 92 2.18 13.76 -2.38
N PHE A 93 2.03 14.66 -1.43
CA PHE A 93 1.08 15.76 -1.47
C PHE A 93 1.79 17.10 -1.31
N LEU A 94 1.28 18.11 -2.02
CA LEU A 94 1.57 19.51 -1.74
C LEU A 94 0.26 20.21 -1.44
N SER A 95 0.00 20.52 -0.18
CA SER A 95 -1.33 20.98 0.29
C SER A 95 -2.38 19.88 0.10
N ASP A 96 -3.35 20.07 -0.80
CA ASP A 96 -4.47 19.17 -1.07
C ASP A 96 -4.40 18.47 -2.44
N ARG A 97 -3.27 18.64 -3.16
CA ARG A 97 -3.04 18.00 -4.46
C ARG A 97 -1.95 16.93 -4.37
N ILE A 98 -2.14 15.85 -5.13
CA ILE A 98 -1.10 14.83 -5.35
C ILE A 98 -0.06 15.41 -6.32
N ILE A 99 1.22 15.27 -5.99
CA ILE A 99 2.34 15.69 -6.85
C ILE A 99 3.09 14.50 -7.45
N SER A 100 3.16 13.39 -6.74
CA SER A 100 3.75 12.16 -7.22
C SER A 100 3.13 10.95 -6.53
N GLU A 101 3.18 9.81 -7.22
CA GLU A 101 2.84 8.51 -6.65
C GLU A 101 3.88 7.48 -7.01
N ARG A 102 4.16 6.58 -6.07
CA ARG A 102 5.02 5.43 -6.28
C ARG A 102 4.27 4.16 -5.94
N ASP A 103 3.97 3.37 -6.95
CA ASP A 103 3.44 2.02 -6.83
C ASP A 103 4.58 1.02 -6.80
N VAL A 104 4.56 0.11 -5.83
CA VAL A 104 5.55 -0.96 -5.73
C VAL A 104 4.86 -2.30 -5.90
N PHE A 105 5.25 -3.01 -6.95
CA PHE A 105 4.88 -4.40 -7.17
C PHE A 105 5.98 -5.31 -6.66
N HIS A 106 5.60 -6.45 -6.11
CA HIS A 106 6.53 -7.37 -5.50
C HIS A 106 6.23 -8.80 -5.90
N TYR A 107 7.29 -9.58 -6.13
CA TYR A 107 7.21 -11.00 -6.45
C TYR A 107 8.34 -11.75 -5.77
N GLU A 108 7.99 -12.71 -4.92
CA GLU A 108 8.93 -13.68 -4.35
C GLU A 108 8.94 -14.97 -5.14
N THR A 109 10.14 -15.51 -5.39
CA THR A 109 10.25 -16.87 -5.92
C THR A 109 10.21 -17.90 -4.79
N GLU A 110 10.10 -19.18 -5.15
CA GLU A 110 10.30 -20.30 -4.22
C GLU A 110 11.75 -20.40 -3.70
N THR A 111 12.68 -19.74 -4.39
CA THR A 111 14.08 -19.64 -3.99
C THR A 111 14.31 -18.43 -3.06
N GLU A 112 15.56 -18.15 -2.69
CA GLU A 112 15.93 -17.01 -1.84
C GLU A 112 15.83 -15.65 -2.57
N MET A 113 15.31 -15.61 -3.79
CA MET A 113 15.24 -14.41 -4.61
C MET A 113 13.90 -13.71 -4.48
N ALA A 114 13.93 -12.38 -4.55
CA ALA A 114 12.76 -11.55 -4.67
C ALA A 114 13.00 -10.41 -5.66
N PHE A 115 11.90 -9.95 -6.24
CA PHE A 115 11.88 -8.88 -7.22
C PHE A 115 10.88 -7.80 -6.81
N ARG A 116 11.19 -6.56 -7.17
CA ARG A 116 10.22 -5.46 -7.14
C ARG A 116 10.28 -4.69 -8.45
N LEU A 117 9.11 -4.23 -8.88
CA LEU A 117 8.99 -3.20 -9.89
C LEU A 117 8.36 -1.99 -9.22
N SER A 118 9.13 -0.89 -9.15
CA SER A 118 8.63 0.40 -8.69
C SER A 118 8.22 1.23 -9.90
N CYS A 119 7.01 1.79 -9.85
CA CYS A 119 6.46 2.71 -10.84
C CYS A 119 6.25 4.06 -10.16
N GLU A 120 7.06 5.05 -10.49
CA GLU A 120 6.97 6.40 -9.93
C GLU A 120 6.38 7.34 -10.99
N TYR A 121 5.18 7.84 -10.73
CA TYR A 121 4.48 8.78 -11.59
C TYR A 121 4.56 10.19 -10.99
N SER A 122 4.89 11.16 -11.82
CA SER A 122 4.90 12.59 -11.47
C SER A 122 3.69 13.27 -12.13
N PHE A 123 2.80 13.84 -11.32
CA PHE A 123 1.62 14.56 -11.79
C PHE A 123 2.00 15.91 -12.39
N GLU A 124 3.11 16.50 -11.97
CA GLU A 124 3.59 17.79 -12.46
C GLU A 124 4.16 17.70 -13.88
N THR A 125 4.82 16.59 -14.21
CA THR A 125 5.49 16.38 -15.51
C THR A 125 4.77 15.38 -16.40
N ASP A 126 3.68 14.78 -15.93
CA ASP A 126 2.94 13.72 -16.63
C ASP A 126 3.86 12.60 -17.15
N SER A 127 4.75 12.13 -16.26
CA SER A 127 5.81 11.18 -16.63
C SER A 127 5.91 10.05 -15.62
N VAL A 128 6.25 8.86 -16.12
CA VAL A 128 6.51 7.67 -15.30
C VAL A 128 7.96 7.22 -15.40
N VAL A 129 8.52 6.80 -14.27
CA VAL A 129 9.82 6.15 -14.17
C VAL A 129 9.65 4.78 -13.56
N PHE A 130 10.18 3.76 -14.24
CA PHE A 130 10.20 2.39 -13.73
C PHE A 130 11.57 2.03 -13.20
N THR A 131 11.60 1.42 -12.02
CA THR A 131 12.82 0.86 -11.42
C THR A 131 12.61 -0.60 -11.10
N PHE A 132 13.42 -1.46 -11.68
CA PHE A 132 13.44 -2.89 -11.35
C PHE A 132 14.49 -3.16 -10.30
N ILE A 133 14.10 -3.94 -9.28
CA ILE A 133 14.93 -4.24 -8.11
C ILE A 133 14.96 -5.75 -7.93
N LYS A 134 16.16 -6.31 -7.80
CA LYS A 134 16.41 -7.72 -7.48
C LYS A 134 17.17 -7.80 -6.16
N TYR A 135 16.73 -8.66 -5.25
CA TYR A 135 17.37 -8.83 -3.94
C TYR A 135 17.17 -10.23 -3.38
N TYR A 136 18.07 -10.65 -2.49
CA TYR A 136 17.88 -11.87 -1.70
C TYR A 136 16.99 -11.56 -0.49
N LYS A 137 16.06 -12.45 -0.14
CA LYS A 137 15.02 -12.21 0.89
C LYS A 137 15.58 -11.76 2.25
N GLU A 138 16.79 -12.20 2.59
CA GLU A 138 17.44 -11.88 3.86
C GLU A 138 18.62 -10.90 3.73
N SER A 139 18.88 -10.37 2.54
CA SER A 139 19.97 -9.42 2.30
C SER A 139 19.44 -8.02 2.04
N TYR A 140 19.78 -7.10 2.94
CA TYR A 140 19.58 -5.66 2.75
C TYR A 140 20.94 -4.95 2.76
N PRO A 141 21.20 -3.98 1.86
CA PRO A 141 20.31 -3.40 0.84
C PRO A 141 20.09 -4.30 -0.40
N PRO A 142 19.17 -3.92 -1.32
CA PRO A 142 18.94 -4.70 -2.54
C PRO A 142 20.21 -4.95 -3.35
N THR A 143 20.31 -6.15 -3.92
CA THR A 143 21.52 -6.59 -4.62
C THR A 143 21.73 -5.84 -5.94
N ILE A 144 20.66 -5.59 -6.69
CA ILE A 144 20.71 -4.90 -7.98
C ILE A 144 19.46 -4.02 -8.13
N SER A 145 19.64 -2.77 -8.58
CA SER A 145 18.56 -1.84 -8.92
C SER A 145 18.92 -1.07 -10.19
N PHE A 146 18.00 -0.98 -11.16
CA PHE A 146 18.20 -0.20 -12.38
C PHE A 146 16.88 0.32 -12.95
N LYS A 147 16.95 1.45 -13.64
CA LYS A 147 15.83 2.01 -14.39
C LYS A 147 15.53 1.15 -15.61
N VAL A 148 14.24 0.96 -15.90
CA VAL A 148 13.78 0.20 -17.07
C VAL A 148 12.86 1.07 -17.93
N ASN A 149 12.79 0.76 -19.22
CA ASN A 149 11.87 1.44 -20.12
C ASN A 149 10.46 0.83 -20.02
N ASN A 150 9.49 1.48 -20.66
CA ASN A 150 8.08 1.05 -20.60
C ASN A 150 7.88 -0.36 -21.14
N PHE A 151 8.56 -0.72 -22.24
CA PHE A 151 8.46 -2.05 -22.84
C PHE A 151 8.87 -3.17 -21.86
N PHE A 152 9.95 -2.96 -21.12
CA PHE A 152 10.41 -3.91 -20.11
C PHE A 152 9.46 -3.96 -18.91
N ALA A 153 8.92 -2.81 -18.48
CA ALA A 153 7.91 -2.76 -17.42
C ALA A 153 6.62 -3.50 -17.83
N ASP A 154 6.12 -3.27 -19.04
CA ASP A 154 4.94 -3.95 -19.60
C ASP A 154 5.16 -5.47 -19.66
N SER A 155 6.37 -5.90 -20.06
CA SER A 155 6.75 -7.31 -20.05
C SER A 155 6.73 -7.91 -18.64
N ILE A 156 7.14 -7.16 -17.62
CA ILE A 156 7.04 -7.59 -16.22
C ILE A 156 5.57 -7.68 -15.82
N PHE A 157 4.76 -6.64 -16.08
CA PHE A 157 3.35 -6.62 -15.72
C PHE A 157 2.58 -7.81 -16.31
N TYR A 158 2.85 -8.14 -17.57
CA TYR A 158 2.30 -9.29 -18.26
C TYR A 158 2.74 -10.61 -17.60
N ASN A 159 4.05 -10.82 -17.43
CA ASN A 159 4.59 -12.07 -16.87
C ASN A 159 4.19 -12.29 -15.41
N TRP A 160 3.99 -11.21 -14.66
CA TRP A 160 3.54 -11.27 -13.27
C TRP A 160 2.01 -11.33 -13.14
N ASN A 161 1.27 -11.29 -14.26
CA ASN A 161 -0.19 -11.31 -14.29
C ASN A 161 -0.83 -10.20 -13.41
N ILE A 162 -0.23 -9.01 -13.46
CA ILE A 162 -0.65 -7.80 -12.73
C ILE A 162 -0.97 -6.64 -13.69
N ASN A 163 -1.17 -6.95 -14.96
CA ASN A 163 -1.61 -6.03 -16.02
C ASN A 163 -2.95 -5.32 -15.71
N LYS A 164 -3.76 -5.84 -14.77
CA LYS A 164 -4.98 -5.18 -14.29
C LYS A 164 -4.72 -3.85 -13.57
N TYR A 165 -3.50 -3.62 -13.09
CA TYR A 165 -3.15 -2.43 -12.31
C TYR A 165 -2.58 -1.31 -13.17
N TYR A 166 -1.97 -1.66 -14.30
CA TYR A 166 -1.22 -0.71 -15.10
C TYR A 166 -1.68 -0.80 -16.56
N HIS A 167 -2.42 0.21 -16.98
CA HIS A 167 -2.80 0.40 -18.38
C HIS A 167 -2.00 1.59 -18.88
N THR A 168 -0.93 1.36 -19.63
CA THR A 168 -0.09 2.45 -20.19
C THR A 168 -0.84 3.42 -21.09
N GLY A 169 -2.14 3.20 -21.39
CA GLY A 169 -2.98 4.07 -22.21
C GLY A 169 -2.44 4.32 -23.61
N ARG A 170 -1.35 3.65 -23.97
CA ARG A 170 -0.74 3.63 -25.29
C ARG A 170 -1.17 2.33 -25.90
N ASP A 171 -1.97 2.44 -26.96
CA ASP A 171 -2.48 1.33 -27.76
C ASP A 171 -1.51 0.15 -27.73
N VAL A 172 -1.91 -0.89 -27.00
CA VAL A 172 -1.24 -2.20 -27.01
C VAL A 172 -1.67 -2.90 -28.30
N SER A 173 -1.53 -2.24 -29.45
CA SER A 173 -1.70 -2.83 -30.78
C SER A 173 -0.42 -3.58 -31.19
N TYR A 174 0.20 -4.28 -30.23
CA TYR A 174 1.32 -5.18 -30.47
C TYR A 174 0.96 -6.58 -29.97
N ALA A 175 0.28 -7.32 -30.85
CA ALA A 175 0.52 -8.73 -31.17
C ALA A 175 -0.29 -9.04 -32.45
N PRO A 176 0.23 -9.85 -33.37
CA PRO A 176 0.50 -11.26 -33.10
C PRO A 176 1.89 -11.55 -32.52
#